data_AF-A0A660ZC88-F1
#
_entry.id   AF-A0A660ZC88-F1
#
_cell.length_a   1.000
_cell.length_b   1.000
_cell.length_c   1.000
_cell.angle_alpha   90.00
_cell.angle_beta   90.00
_cell.angle_gamma   90.00
#
_symmetry.space_group_name_H-M   'P 1'
#
loop_
_entity.id
_entity.type
_entity.pdbx_description
1 polymer ?
#
loop_
_entity_poly.entity_id
_entity_poly.type
_entity_poly.pdbx_seq_one_letter_code
_entity_poly.pdbx_strand_id
1 'polypeptide(L)'
;IKWISHPNWFFKISKYSLPLLKGRYVPECYFLNELSGFSDDLSKYVLKPLFSFAGHGVEVDLNKIILDAIEDPENYILQKKIEYAPIIKTPDENSKVEIRMMFLWDKEPLLVNNLVRMSKGKMMGVDFNKNKTWVGSTLGFHKAR
;
A
#
# COMPACT_ATOMS: atom_id res chain seq x y z
N ILE A 1 -21.54 16.81 -16.33
CA ILE A 1 -20.17 17.33 -16.54
C ILE A 1 -19.19 16.20 -16.21
N LYS A 2 -18.36 15.75 -17.16
CA LYS A 2 -17.36 14.69 -16.94
C LYS A 2 -15.97 15.31 -17.05
N TRP A 3 -15.26 15.39 -15.92
CA TRP A 3 -13.91 15.94 -15.87
C TRP A 3 -12.93 14.91 -16.42
N ILE A 4 -12.24 15.25 -17.51
CA ILE A 4 -11.15 14.45 -18.07
C ILE A 4 -9.84 15.14 -17.67
N SER A 5 -9.05 14.49 -16.83
CA SER A 5 -7.73 15.01 -16.45
C SER A 5 -6.72 14.74 -17.58
N HIS A 6 -5.71 15.61 -17.71
CA HIS A 6 -4.57 15.41 -18.60
C HIS A 6 -3.99 14.00 -18.39
N PRO A 7 -3.53 13.27 -19.42
CA PRO A 7 -2.91 11.96 -19.27
C PRO A 7 -1.75 12.07 -18.29
N ASN A 8 -2.02 11.72 -17.04
CA ASN A 8 -1.13 11.95 -15.93
C ASN A 8 -0.29 10.68 -15.83
N TRP A 9 1.03 10.83 -15.84
CA TRP A 9 1.99 9.74 -15.60
C TRP A 9 1.64 8.93 -14.33
N PHE A 10 0.93 9.54 -13.38
CA PHE A 10 0.29 8.91 -12.22
C PHE A 10 -0.54 7.67 -12.57
N PHE A 11 -1.23 7.64 -13.72
CA PHE A 11 -1.98 6.46 -14.16
C PHE A 11 -1.10 5.36 -14.76
N LYS A 12 0.12 5.69 -15.22
CA LYS A 12 1.08 4.71 -15.75
C LYS A 12 1.69 3.84 -14.65
N ILE A 13 1.86 4.37 -13.44
CA ILE A 13 2.28 3.62 -12.24
C ILE A 13 1.18 3.77 -11.19
N SER A 14 0.04 3.13 -11.46
CA SER A 14 -1.11 3.10 -10.55
C SER A 14 -1.22 1.76 -9.84
N LYS A 15 -2.22 1.62 -8.98
CA LYS A 15 -2.56 0.33 -8.33
C LYS A 15 -2.80 -0.78 -9.36
N TYR A 16 -3.16 -0.42 -10.59
CA TYR A 16 -3.33 -1.35 -11.71
C TYR A 16 -2.06 -2.15 -12.03
N SER A 17 -0.88 -1.60 -11.76
CA SER A 17 0.38 -2.31 -11.98
C SER A 17 0.64 -3.42 -10.95
N LEU A 18 0.01 -3.38 -9.77
CA LEU A 18 0.34 -4.28 -8.66
C LEU A 18 0.11 -5.77 -8.98
N PRO A 19 -1.01 -6.20 -9.58
CA PRO A 19 -1.18 -7.60 -9.98
C PRO A 19 -0.16 -8.12 -11.02
N LEU A 20 0.40 -7.20 -11.82
CA LEU A 20 1.37 -7.52 -12.88
C LEU A 20 2.79 -7.73 -12.34
N LEU A 21 3.10 -7.18 -11.16
CA LEU A 21 4.40 -7.36 -10.53
C LEU A 21 4.54 -8.78 -9.98
N LYS A 22 5.68 -9.43 -10.26
CA LYS A 22 6.02 -10.77 -9.75
C LYS A 22 7.38 -10.73 -9.06
N GLY A 23 7.50 -11.44 -7.95
CA GLY A 23 8.76 -11.58 -7.22
C GLY A 23 8.56 -11.96 -5.76
N ARG A 24 9.65 -12.38 -5.11
CA ARG A 24 9.64 -12.84 -3.71
C ARG A 24 9.11 -11.80 -2.72
N TYR A 25 9.33 -10.51 -3.01
CA TYR A 25 8.96 -9.40 -2.14
C TYR A 25 7.70 -8.66 -2.59
N VAL A 26 7.06 -9.14 -3.66
CA VAL A 26 5.80 -8.57 -4.15
C VAL A 26 4.66 -9.37 -3.50
N PRO A 27 3.80 -8.73 -2.69
CA PRO A 27 2.63 -9.41 -2.16
C PRO A 27 1.69 -9.82 -3.29
N GLU A 28 1.04 -10.97 -3.11
CA GLU A 28 0.02 -11.43 -4.03
C GLU A 28 -1.08 -10.37 -4.22
N CYS A 29 -1.40 -10.09 -5.47
CA CYS A 29 -2.36 -9.09 -5.85
C CYS A 29 -3.09 -9.54 -7.11
N TYR A 30 -4.40 -9.33 -7.12
CA TYR A 30 -5.33 -9.83 -8.13
C TYR A 30 -6.24 -8.70 -8.59
N PHE A 31 -6.59 -8.68 -9.87
CA PHE A 31 -7.73 -7.90 -10.33
C PHE A 31 -9.01 -8.59 -9.84
N LEU A 32 -9.91 -7.83 -9.22
CA LEU A 32 -11.08 -8.44 -8.59
C LEU A 32 -11.99 -9.11 -9.64
N ASN A 33 -12.16 -8.50 -10.81
CA ASN A 33 -12.96 -9.03 -11.92
C ASN A 33 -12.38 -10.31 -12.56
N GLU A 34 -11.13 -10.66 -12.28
CA GLU A 34 -10.50 -11.88 -12.82
C GLU A 34 -10.62 -13.08 -11.87
N LEU A 35 -11.15 -12.87 -10.66
CA LEU A 35 -11.34 -13.93 -9.67
C LEU A 35 -12.67 -14.65 -9.89
N SER A 36 -12.63 -15.87 -10.40
CA SER A 36 -13.81 -16.75 -10.52
C SER A 36 -14.06 -17.50 -9.21
N GLY A 37 -14.65 -16.81 -8.23
CA GLY A 37 -14.90 -17.35 -6.89
C GLY A 37 -13.66 -17.28 -6.00
N PHE A 38 -13.80 -16.63 -4.84
CA PHE A 38 -12.70 -16.43 -3.91
C PHE A 38 -12.87 -17.35 -2.70
N SER A 39 -12.15 -18.47 -2.68
CA SER A 39 -12.17 -19.47 -1.60
C SER A 39 -11.23 -19.14 -0.44
N ASP A 40 -10.37 -18.14 -0.63
CA ASP A 40 -9.38 -17.73 0.33
C ASP A 40 -9.99 -16.95 1.50
N ASP A 41 -9.31 -17.01 2.64
CA ASP A 41 -9.67 -16.25 3.83
C ASP A 41 -9.54 -14.74 3.58
N LEU A 42 -10.68 -14.07 3.33
CA LEU A 42 -10.79 -12.64 3.04
C LEU A 42 -10.15 -11.76 4.13
N SER A 43 -10.05 -12.25 5.37
CA SER A 43 -9.41 -11.50 6.46
C SER A 43 -7.91 -11.25 6.20
N LYS A 44 -7.29 -12.03 5.31
CA LYS A 44 -5.88 -11.89 4.88
C LYS A 44 -5.71 -10.93 3.72
N TYR A 45 -6.79 -10.35 3.19
CA TYR A 45 -6.76 -9.48 2.02
C TYR A 45 -7.29 -8.09 2.33
N VAL A 46 -6.80 -7.12 1.57
CA VAL A 46 -7.27 -5.74 1.58
C VAL A 46 -7.77 -5.42 0.18
N LEU A 47 -8.99 -4.90 0.11
CA LEU A 47 -9.59 -4.45 -1.13
C LEU A 47 -9.19 -3.00 -1.36
N LYS A 48 -8.73 -2.67 -2.57
CA LYS A 48 -8.29 -1.32 -2.93
C LYS A 48 -8.95 -0.86 -4.22
N PRO A 49 -9.59 0.33 -4.24
CA PRO A 49 -10.07 0.93 -5.47
C PRO A 49 -8.88 1.40 -6.30
N LEU A 50 -8.89 1.12 -7.61
CA LEU A 50 -7.85 1.53 -8.54
C LEU A 50 -7.66 3.05 -8.54
N PHE A 51 -8.77 3.80 -8.58
CA PHE A 51 -8.78 5.25 -8.80
C PHE A 51 -8.98 6.10 -7.53
N SER A 52 -8.73 5.54 -6.34
CA SER A 52 -8.82 6.30 -5.08
C SER A 52 -7.49 6.89 -4.58
N PHE A 53 -7.58 8.00 -3.84
CA PHE A 53 -6.46 8.74 -3.26
C PHE A 53 -6.44 8.67 -1.72
N ALA A 54 -5.27 8.88 -1.12
CA ALA A 54 -5.06 8.99 0.34
C ALA A 54 -5.63 7.83 1.20
N GLY A 55 -5.80 6.65 0.62
CA GLY A 55 -6.37 5.49 1.31
C GLY A 55 -7.91 5.50 1.42
N HIS A 56 -8.60 6.43 0.78
CA HIS A 56 -10.06 6.39 0.70
C HIS A 56 -10.56 5.15 -0.06
N GLY A 57 -11.62 4.53 0.46
CA GLY A 57 -12.23 3.32 -0.08
C GLY A 57 -11.40 2.05 0.08
N VAL A 58 -10.31 2.08 0.85
CA VAL A 58 -9.52 0.88 1.16
C VAL A 58 -10.21 0.10 2.27
N GLU A 59 -10.74 -1.08 1.93
CA GLU A 59 -11.40 -1.95 2.90
C GLU A 59 -10.40 -2.97 3.44
N VAL A 60 -10.02 -2.78 4.70
CA VAL A 60 -9.03 -3.62 5.39
C VAL A 60 -9.70 -4.84 6.02
N ASP A 61 -10.86 -4.66 6.63
CA ASP A 61 -11.59 -5.74 7.29
C ASP A 61 -12.60 -6.34 6.32
N LEU A 62 -12.07 -6.81 5.18
CA LEU A 62 -12.83 -7.37 4.10
C LEU A 62 -13.57 -8.64 4.56
N ASN A 63 -14.84 -8.71 4.21
CA ASN A 63 -15.68 -9.88 4.42
C ASN A 63 -16.53 -10.11 3.17
N LYS A 64 -17.23 -11.24 3.15
CA LYS A 64 -18.01 -11.66 1.98
C LYS A 64 -19.15 -10.68 1.65
N ILE A 65 -19.79 -10.08 2.66
CA ILE A 65 -20.88 -9.11 2.44
C ILE A 65 -20.36 -7.88 1.70
N ILE A 66 -19.20 -7.36 2.09
CA ILE A 66 -18.57 -6.22 1.42
C ILE A 66 -18.18 -6.60 0.00
N LEU A 67 -17.59 -7.78 -0.20
CA LEU A 67 -17.14 -8.24 -1.51
C LEU A 67 -18.31 -8.43 -2.48
N ASP A 68 -19.38 -9.08 -2.03
CA ASP A 68 -20.57 -9.39 -2.83
C ASP A 68 -21.41 -8.12 -3.14
N ALA A 69 -21.22 -7.04 -2.38
CA ALA A 69 -21.90 -5.75 -2.60
C ALA A 69 -21.20 -4.85 -3.63
N ILE A 70 -20.05 -5.27 -4.20
CA ILE A 70 -19.32 -4.49 -5.19
C ILE A 70 -20.00 -4.64 -6.55
N GLU A 71 -20.45 -3.50 -7.11
CA GLU A 71 -21.12 -3.46 -8.41
C GLU A 71 -20.12 -3.49 -9.60
N ASP A 72 -19.00 -2.76 -9.48
CA ASP A 72 -17.99 -2.61 -10.56
C ASP A 72 -16.63 -3.26 -10.18
N PRO A 73 -16.51 -4.60 -10.21
CA PRO A 73 -15.31 -5.29 -9.74
C PRO A 73 -14.04 -4.95 -10.53
N GLU A 74 -14.14 -4.53 -11.79
CA GLU A 74 -12.99 -4.11 -12.61
C GLU A 74 -12.27 -2.86 -12.07
N ASN A 75 -12.92 -2.10 -11.19
CA ASN A 75 -12.36 -0.91 -10.56
C ASN A 75 -11.59 -1.22 -9.27
N TYR A 76 -11.43 -2.49 -8.91
CA TYR A 76 -10.80 -2.92 -7.66
C TYR A 76 -9.69 -3.95 -7.89
N ILE A 77 -8.73 -3.91 -6.97
CA ILE A 77 -7.76 -4.97 -6.78
C ILE A 77 -7.92 -5.57 -5.38
N LEU A 78 -7.63 -6.85 -5.29
CA LEU A 78 -7.52 -7.58 -4.04
C LEU A 78 -6.05 -7.86 -3.77
N GLN A 79 -5.53 -7.34 -2.67
CA GLN A 79 -4.12 -7.49 -2.32
C GLN A 79 -3.97 -8.19 -0.98
N LYS A 80 -3.07 -9.17 -0.89
CA LYS A 80 -2.75 -9.83 0.37
C LYS A 80 -2.17 -8.82 1.37
N LYS A 81 -2.65 -8.84 2.60
CA LYS A 81 -2.17 -7.99 3.68
C LYS A 81 -0.70 -8.29 3.95
N ILE A 82 0.06 -7.23 4.22
CA ILE A 82 1.44 -7.33 4.64
C ILE A 82 1.48 -7.14 6.16
N GLU A 83 2.09 -8.09 6.86
CA GLU A 83 2.42 -7.93 8.26
C GLU A 83 3.77 -7.22 8.39
N TYR A 84 3.76 -6.04 8.99
CA TYR A 84 4.99 -5.31 9.26
C TYR A 84 5.62 -5.84 10.54
N ALA A 85 6.88 -6.27 10.44
CA ALA A 85 7.64 -6.71 11.60
C ALA A 85 7.95 -5.51 12.54
N PRO A 86 7.66 -5.60 13.85
CA PRO A 86 7.93 -4.55 14.83
C PRO A 86 9.40 -4.62 15.29
N ILE A 87 10.31 -4.18 14.41
CA ILE A 87 11.76 -4.39 14.60
C ILE A 87 12.47 -3.22 15.27
N ILE A 88 11.89 -2.02 15.28
CA ILE A 88 12.56 -0.85 15.87
C ILE A 88 12.27 -0.82 17.36
N LYS A 89 13.30 -1.07 18.17
CA LYS A 89 13.19 -1.02 19.62
C LYS A 89 12.90 0.41 20.08
N THR A 90 11.94 0.55 20.96
CA THR A 90 11.60 1.80 21.66
C THR A 90 11.45 1.50 23.15
N PRO A 91 11.37 2.51 24.04
CA PRO A 91 11.20 2.30 25.48
C PRO A 91 9.90 1.59 25.90
N ASP A 92 8.93 1.47 25.01
CA ASP A 92 7.61 0.88 25.24
C ASP A 92 7.36 -0.33 24.33
N GLU A 93 6.53 -0.21 23.29
CA GLU A 93 6.31 -1.28 22.30
C GLU A 93 7.18 -1.04 21.06
N ASN A 94 7.79 -2.08 20.49
CA ASN A 94 8.58 -1.90 19.28
C ASN A 94 7.76 -1.28 18.13
N SER A 95 8.36 -0.32 17.42
CA SER A 95 7.77 0.31 16.24
C SER A 95 8.02 -0.53 14.98
N LYS A 96 7.00 -0.56 14.12
CA LYS A 96 7.08 -1.05 12.74
C LYS A 96 7.66 0.04 11.84
N VAL A 97 8.21 -0.36 10.70
CA VAL A 97 8.87 0.55 9.77
C VAL A 97 8.43 0.34 8.32
N GLU A 98 8.22 1.45 7.61
CA GLU A 98 8.04 1.54 6.16
C GLU A 98 9.15 2.43 5.59
N ILE A 99 9.85 1.98 4.56
CA ILE A 99 10.86 2.79 3.86
C ILE A 99 10.30 3.20 2.51
N ARG A 100 10.22 4.52 2.28
CA ARG A 100 9.88 5.09 0.98
C ARG A 100 11.14 5.55 0.29
N MET A 101 11.27 5.23 -0.98
CA MET A 101 12.43 5.61 -1.79
C MET A 101 11.97 6.52 -2.91
N MET A 102 12.70 7.61 -3.12
CA MET A 102 12.49 8.53 -4.23
C MET A 102 13.58 8.32 -5.26
N PHE A 103 13.17 8.01 -6.47
CA PHE A 103 14.06 7.87 -7.62
C PHE A 103 13.81 8.98 -8.63
N LEU A 104 14.87 9.56 -9.18
CA LEU A 104 14.82 10.36 -10.40
C LEU A 104 15.30 9.51 -11.57
N TRP A 105 14.67 9.67 -12.72
CA TRP A 105 15.02 8.95 -13.93
C TRP A 105 15.83 9.85 -14.87
N ASP A 106 17.06 9.43 -15.18
CA ASP A 106 17.88 10.00 -16.27
C ASP A 106 18.21 8.87 -17.27
N LYS A 107 19.44 8.34 -17.26
CA LYS A 107 19.82 7.12 -18.00
C LYS A 107 19.40 5.84 -17.27
N GLU A 108 19.43 5.89 -15.94
CA GLU A 108 19.05 4.82 -15.01
C GLU A 108 18.37 5.43 -13.78
N PRO A 109 17.58 4.67 -12.99
CA PRO A 109 16.95 5.20 -11.78
C PRO A 109 18.01 5.54 -10.73
N LEU A 110 18.06 6.82 -10.33
CA LEU A 110 18.95 7.33 -9.30
C LEU A 110 18.17 7.50 -7.99
N LEU A 111 18.56 6.78 -6.93
CA LEU A 111 18.03 7.01 -5.59
C LEU A 111 18.51 8.36 -5.08
N VAL A 112 17.60 9.32 -4.93
CA VAL A 112 17.93 10.69 -4.50
C VAL A 112 17.55 10.96 -3.05
N ASN A 113 16.59 10.21 -2.51
CA ASN A 113 16.16 10.36 -1.12
C ASN A 113 15.47 9.08 -0.63
N ASN A 114 15.46 8.88 0.68
CA ASN A 114 14.62 7.90 1.34
C ASN A 114 13.94 8.50 2.59
N LEU A 115 12.76 8.01 2.90
CA LEU A 115 11.99 8.39 4.08
C LEU A 115 11.63 7.13 4.85
N VAL A 116 12.22 6.98 6.03
CA VAL A 116 11.88 5.95 7.00
C VAL A 116 10.71 6.44 7.82
N ARG A 117 9.59 5.72 7.77
CA ARG A 117 8.37 6.01 8.52
C ARG A 117 8.17 4.97 9.58
N MET A 118 8.00 5.42 10.82
CA MET A 118 7.77 4.58 11.99
C MET A 118 6.32 4.68 12.43
N SER A 119 5.71 3.53 12.71
CA SER A 119 4.34 3.45 13.19
C SER A 119 4.16 2.28 14.15
N LYS A 120 3.23 2.45 15.07
CA LYS A 120 2.73 1.40 15.94
C LYS A 120 1.28 1.03 15.59
N GLY A 121 0.74 1.61 14.53
CA GLY A 121 -0.60 1.38 14.02
C GLY A 121 -0.81 -0.05 13.54
N LYS A 122 -2.09 -0.44 13.42
CA LYS A 122 -2.46 -1.62 12.61
C LYS A 122 -2.04 -1.42 11.14
N MET A 123 -2.10 -0.17 10.66
CA MET A 123 -1.64 0.23 9.33
C MET A 123 -0.71 1.44 9.37
N MET A 124 0.08 1.60 8.31
CA MET A 124 0.91 2.78 8.09
C MET A 124 0.04 3.97 7.69
N GLY A 125 -0.17 4.92 8.60
CA GLY A 125 -0.95 6.13 8.34
C GLY A 125 -0.96 7.05 9.55
N VAL A 126 -1.16 8.34 9.31
CA VAL A 126 -1.11 9.37 10.37
C VAL A 126 -2.23 9.14 11.39
N ASP A 127 -3.44 8.79 10.91
CA ASP A 127 -4.58 8.54 11.80
C ASP A 127 -4.38 7.36 12.76
N PHE A 128 -3.62 6.34 12.35
CA PHE A 128 -3.33 5.15 13.17
C PHE A 128 -2.23 5.38 14.23
N ASN A 129 -1.60 6.56 14.20
CA ASN A 129 -0.54 6.96 15.12
C ASN A 129 -1.02 7.92 16.22
N LYS A 130 -2.30 8.31 16.23
CA LYS A 130 -2.86 9.17 17.29
C LYS A 130 -2.60 8.56 18.66
N ASN A 131 -2.12 9.38 19.60
CA ASN A 131 -1.77 9.01 20.97
C ASN A 131 -0.67 7.94 21.10
N LYS A 132 0.18 7.76 20.09
CA LYS A 132 1.33 6.84 20.15
C LYS A 132 2.64 7.63 20.20
N THR A 133 3.59 7.14 20.98
CA THR A 133 4.95 7.70 21.09
C THR A 133 5.91 6.93 20.18
N TRP A 134 7.09 7.48 19.88
CA TRP A 134 8.11 6.81 19.04
C TRP A 134 7.59 6.40 17.65
N VAL A 135 6.69 7.23 17.12
CA VAL A 135 6.18 7.21 15.74
C VAL A 135 6.63 8.49 15.05
N GLY A 136 6.76 8.48 13.72
CA GLY A 136 7.26 9.65 13.00
C GLY A 136 7.93 9.28 11.70
N SER A 137 8.70 10.22 11.15
CA SER A 137 9.50 9.97 9.95
C SER A 137 10.90 10.53 10.10
N THR A 138 11.89 9.88 9.51
CA THR A 138 13.30 10.31 9.50
C THR A 138 13.99 9.88 8.21
N LEU A 139 15.21 10.37 7.97
CA LEU A 139 16.08 9.87 6.93
C LEU A 139 16.73 8.55 7.38
N GLY A 140 16.76 7.55 6.50
CA GLY A 140 17.56 6.35 6.69
C GLY A 140 18.99 6.60 6.22
N PHE A 141 19.97 6.40 7.10
CA PHE A 141 21.37 6.43 6.71
C PHE A 141 21.71 5.23 5.82
N HIS A 142 22.26 5.50 4.64
CA HIS A 142 22.83 4.51 3.75
C HIS A 142 24.18 4.99 3.24
N LYS A 143 24.98 4.08 2.71
CA LYS A 143 26.23 4.46 2.04
C LYS A 143 25.91 5.40 0.88
N ALA A 144 26.72 6.47 0.73
CA ALA A 144 26.73 7.24 -0.50
C ALA A 144 27.07 6.30 -1.66
N ARG A 145 26.39 6.51 -2.78
CA ARG A 145 26.60 5.74 -4.01
C ARG A 145 27.95 6.09 -4.62
#